data_AF-A0A6B3W428-F1
#
_entry.id   AF-A0A6B3W428-F1
#
_cell.length_a   1.000
_cell.length_b   1.000
_cell.length_c   1.000
_cell.angle_alpha   90.00
_cell.angle_beta   90.00
_cell.angle_gamma   90.00
#
_symmetry.space_group_name_H-M   'P 1'
#
loop_
_entity.id
_entity.type
_entity.pdbx_description
1 polymer ?
#
loop_
_entity_poly.entity_id
_entity_poly.type
_entity_poly.pdbx_seq_one_letter_code
_entity_poly.pdbx_strand_id
1 'polypeptide(L)'
;MLERVLAFLRGGTIGFNKPELLLLDSVIGALPEEESDVLRKQVQSVSLVQRHDSGRLVAAYYPKRSSVPLLPYPGYEYCLAKVSYRLNETTRTTNVVLHDGKLMTLERNVPRRNERIDEIVNVSPHPGDYKPVAQEIDAEAHGGNA
;
A
#
# COMPACT_ATOMS: atom_id res chain seq x y z
N MET A 1 -19.65 -8.37 -12.73
CA MET A 1 -20.57 -7.28 -12.30
C MET A 1 -20.86 -7.37 -10.80
N LEU A 2 -21.19 -8.55 -10.26
CA LEU A 2 -21.46 -8.77 -8.83
C LEU A 2 -20.31 -8.36 -7.89
N GLU A 3 -19.07 -8.73 -8.20
CA GLU A 3 -17.90 -8.39 -7.36
C GLU A 3 -17.66 -6.88 -7.24
N ARG A 4 -18.00 -6.11 -8.29
CA ARG A 4 -17.85 -4.64 -8.27
C ARG A 4 -18.89 -3.99 -7.37
N VAL A 5 -20.12 -4.51 -7.37
CA VAL A 5 -21.20 -4.06 -6.48
C VAL A 5 -20.86 -4.40 -5.03
N LEU A 6 -20.33 -5.60 -4.77
CA LEU A 6 -19.89 -6.00 -3.43
C LEU A 6 -18.71 -5.17 -2.91
N ALA A 7 -17.73 -4.85 -3.77
CA ALA A 7 -16.63 -3.98 -3.40
C ALA A 7 -17.11 -2.55 -3.07
N PHE A 8 -18.04 -2.02 -3.87
CA PHE A 8 -18.64 -0.71 -3.63
C PHE A 8 -19.44 -0.67 -2.33
N LEU A 9 -20.24 -1.70 -2.04
CA LEU A 9 -20.97 -1.82 -0.77
C LEU A 9 -20.04 -1.93 0.45
N ARG A 10 -18.81 -2.43 0.26
CA ARG A 10 -17.75 -2.49 1.28
C ARG A 10 -16.86 -1.24 1.30
N GLY A 11 -17.23 -0.18 0.57
CA GLY A 11 -16.50 1.09 0.57
C GLY A 11 -15.16 1.06 -0.15
N GLY A 12 -14.95 0.15 -1.12
CA GLY A 12 -13.69 0.01 -1.84
C GLY A 12 -13.84 -0.29 -3.33
N THR A 13 -12.72 -0.58 -3.99
CA THR A 13 -12.67 -1.01 -5.39
C THR A 13 -12.05 -2.39 -5.51
N ILE A 14 -12.31 -3.07 -6.63
CA ILE A 14 -11.55 -4.27 -6.98
C ILE A 14 -10.14 -3.85 -7.38
N GLY A 15 -9.15 -4.33 -6.62
CA GLY A 15 -7.74 -4.11 -6.90
C GLY A 15 -7.26 -2.66 -6.80
N PHE A 16 -5.95 -2.50 -7.02
CA PHE A 16 -5.25 -1.24 -7.03
C PHE A 16 -5.53 -0.45 -8.32
N ASN A 17 -5.44 0.88 -8.24
CA ASN A 17 -5.50 1.76 -9.39
C ASN A 17 -4.12 1.89 -10.07
N LYS A 18 -4.07 2.57 -11.22
CA LYS A 18 -2.83 2.68 -12.02
C LYS A 18 -1.65 3.32 -11.24
N PRO A 19 -1.81 4.48 -10.57
CA PRO A 19 -0.75 5.03 -9.74
C PRO A 19 -0.27 4.12 -8.61
N GLU A 20 -1.20 3.45 -7.91
CA GLU A 20 -0.87 2.49 -6.85
C GLU A 20 -0.07 1.29 -7.39
N LEU A 21 -0.48 0.75 -8.55
CA LEU A 21 0.25 -0.32 -9.22
C LEU A 21 1.66 0.12 -9.63
N LEU A 22 1.82 1.35 -10.12
CA LEU A 22 3.15 1.87 -10.47
C LEU A 22 4.10 1.92 -9.25
N LEU A 23 3.58 2.31 -8.08
CA LEU A 23 4.36 2.26 -6.83
C LEU A 23 4.74 0.82 -6.47
N LEU A 24 3.78 -0.12 -6.53
CA LEU A 24 4.01 -1.53 -6.23
C LEU A 24 4.98 -2.19 -7.21
N ASP A 25 4.85 -1.92 -8.51
CA ASP A 25 5.75 -2.43 -9.55
C ASP A 25 7.18 -1.91 -9.36
N SER A 26 7.33 -0.66 -8.92
CA SER A 26 8.64 -0.09 -8.57
C SER A 26 9.29 -0.81 -7.39
N VAL A 27 8.49 -1.20 -6.38
CA VAL A 27 8.97 -2.01 -5.26
C VAL A 27 9.34 -3.42 -5.71
N ILE A 28 8.48 -4.08 -6.50
CA ILE A 28 8.77 -5.39 -7.09
C ILE A 28 10.09 -5.37 -7.87
N GLY A 29 10.38 -4.29 -8.62
CA GLY A 29 11.63 -4.14 -9.36
C GLY A 29 12.87 -3.89 -8.50
N ALA A 30 12.71 -3.48 -7.25
CA ALA A 30 13.82 -3.15 -6.33
C ALA A 30 14.13 -4.27 -5.32
N LEU A 31 13.25 -5.27 -5.20
CA LEU A 31 13.41 -6.40 -4.29
C LEU A 31 14.23 -7.55 -4.92
N PRO A 32 14.80 -8.44 -4.09
CA PRO A 32 15.36 -9.71 -4.57
C PRO A 32 14.29 -10.56 -5.29
N GLU A 33 14.69 -11.32 -6.31
CA GLU A 33 13.79 -12.08 -7.20
C GLU A 33 12.74 -12.93 -6.44
N GLU A 34 13.17 -13.65 -5.41
CA GLU A 34 12.29 -14.48 -4.58
C GLU A 34 11.18 -13.66 -3.89
N GLU A 35 11.52 -12.48 -3.37
CA GLU A 35 10.57 -11.58 -2.72
C GLU A 35 9.67 -10.87 -3.74
N SER A 36 10.23 -10.45 -4.87
CA SER A 36 9.49 -9.84 -5.97
C SER A 36 8.39 -10.75 -6.49
N ASP A 37 8.68 -12.04 -6.64
CA ASP A 37 7.70 -13.04 -7.09
C ASP A 37 6.59 -13.28 -6.05
N VAL A 38 6.94 -13.30 -4.77
CA VAL A 38 5.96 -13.40 -3.69
C VAL A 38 5.06 -12.16 -3.68
N LEU A 39 5.64 -10.95 -3.69
CA LEU A 39 4.88 -9.70 -3.67
C LEU A 39 3.95 -9.59 -4.90
N ARG A 40 4.41 -9.98 -6.09
CA ARG A 40 3.57 -10.01 -7.30
C ARG A 40 2.35 -10.91 -7.12
N LYS A 41 2.53 -12.11 -6.57
CA LYS A 41 1.42 -13.04 -6.26
C LYS A 41 0.46 -12.45 -5.23
N GLN A 42 0.97 -11.74 -4.23
CA GLN A 42 0.13 -11.04 -3.26
C GLN A 42 -0.71 -9.95 -3.95
N VAL A 43 -0.09 -9.04 -4.71
CA VAL A 43 -0.80 -7.96 -5.44
C VAL A 43 -1.92 -8.52 -6.32
N GLN A 44 -1.66 -9.63 -7.04
CA GLN A 44 -2.66 -10.31 -7.88
C GLN A 44 -3.79 -10.96 -7.09
N SER A 45 -3.56 -11.31 -5.82
CA SER A 45 -4.52 -11.98 -4.95
C SER A 45 -5.45 -11.01 -4.20
N VAL A 46 -5.21 -9.69 -4.29
CA VAL A 46 -6.03 -8.67 -3.65
C VAL A 46 -7.40 -8.59 -4.33
N SER A 47 -8.47 -8.79 -3.58
CA SER A 47 -9.85 -8.74 -4.12
C SER A 47 -10.54 -7.40 -3.86
N LEU A 48 -10.11 -6.68 -2.83
CA LEU A 48 -10.69 -5.41 -2.42
C LEU A 48 -9.59 -4.47 -1.95
N VAL A 49 -9.68 -3.22 -2.39
CA VAL A 49 -8.84 -2.12 -1.96
C VAL A 49 -9.72 -1.01 -1.40
N GLN A 50 -9.50 -0.63 -0.15
CA GLN A 50 -10.18 0.47 0.52
C GLN A 50 -9.22 1.66 0.62
N ARG A 51 -9.75 2.87 0.44
CA ARG A 51 -8.94 4.10 0.46
C ARG A 51 -9.52 5.01 1.52
N HIS A 52 -8.71 5.31 2.53
CA HIS A 52 -9.08 6.13 3.67
C HIS A 52 -8.31 7.46 3.62
N ASP A 53 -8.84 8.45 4.33
CA ASP A 53 -8.16 9.69 4.65
C ASP A 53 -7.46 10.36 3.46
N SER A 54 -8.19 10.46 2.34
CA SER A 54 -7.83 11.31 1.20
C SER A 54 -6.47 11.01 0.53
N GLY A 55 -5.96 9.78 0.66
CA GLY A 55 -4.67 9.35 0.11
C GLY A 55 -3.61 9.05 1.18
N ARG A 56 -3.94 9.14 2.47
CA ARG A 56 -3.02 8.77 3.55
C ARG A 56 -2.91 7.26 3.76
N LEU A 57 -3.96 6.51 3.44
CA LEU A 57 -4.03 5.09 3.70
C LEU A 57 -4.81 4.35 2.61
N VAL A 58 -4.19 3.34 2.02
CA VAL A 58 -4.85 2.41 1.08
C VAL A 58 -4.66 1.00 1.59
N ALA A 59 -5.74 0.34 1.99
CA ALA A 59 -5.74 -0.99 2.58
C ALA A 59 -6.13 -2.06 1.55
N ALA A 60 -5.39 -3.17 1.54
CA ALA A 60 -5.58 -4.32 0.68
C ALA A 60 -6.23 -5.47 1.46
N TYR A 61 -7.21 -6.13 0.85
CA TYR A 61 -7.93 -7.24 1.44
C TYR A 61 -7.86 -8.50 0.58
N TYR A 62 -7.62 -9.63 1.25
CA TYR A 62 -7.56 -10.97 0.66
C TYR A 62 -8.76 -11.80 1.11
N PRO A 63 -9.54 -12.39 0.19
CA PRO A 63 -10.69 -13.21 0.56
C PRO A 63 -10.25 -14.57 1.14
N LYS A 64 -9.09 -15.07 0.73
CA LYS A 64 -8.47 -16.32 1.22
C LYS A 64 -7.07 -16.03 1.72
N ARG A 65 -6.96 -15.38 2.88
CA ARG A 65 -5.66 -14.95 3.43
C ARG A 65 -4.68 -16.12 3.66
N SER A 66 -5.15 -17.35 3.87
CA SER A 66 -4.30 -18.53 4.05
C SER A 66 -3.63 -19.04 2.76
N SER A 67 -4.16 -18.74 1.58
CA SER A 67 -3.61 -19.21 0.31
C SER A 67 -2.62 -18.23 -0.33
N VAL A 68 -2.39 -17.08 0.31
CA VAL A 68 -1.50 -16.03 -0.18
C VAL A 68 -0.10 -16.27 0.37
N PRO A 69 0.94 -16.39 -0.49
CA PRO A 69 2.31 -16.63 -0.05
C PRO A 69 2.81 -15.48 0.84
N LEU A 70 3.73 -15.79 1.75
CA LEU A 70 4.25 -14.86 2.75
C LEU A 70 5.66 -14.41 2.38
N LEU A 71 5.93 -13.12 2.55
CA LEU A 71 7.31 -12.63 2.64
C LEU A 71 7.90 -13.01 4.00
N PRO A 72 9.23 -13.19 4.11
CA PRO A 72 9.90 -13.66 5.33
C PRO A 72 10.01 -12.57 6.41
N TYR A 73 9.01 -11.68 6.51
CA TYR A 73 8.95 -10.55 7.45
C TYR A 73 7.70 -10.68 8.33
N PRO A 74 7.75 -11.56 9.35
CA PRO A 74 6.68 -11.70 10.32
C PRO A 74 6.63 -10.47 11.24
N GLY A 75 5.44 -10.10 11.70
CA GLY A 75 5.26 -8.94 12.57
C GLY A 75 3.97 -8.20 12.25
N TYR A 76 3.47 -7.46 13.24
CA TYR A 76 2.21 -6.72 13.10
C TYR A 76 2.29 -5.68 11.98
N GLU A 77 3.35 -4.88 11.95
CA GLU A 77 3.62 -3.89 10.90
C GLU A 77 5.09 -3.93 10.49
N TYR A 78 5.34 -4.12 9.21
CA TYR A 78 6.69 -4.10 8.64
C TYR A 78 6.73 -3.28 7.36
N CYS A 79 7.51 -2.20 7.34
CA CYS A 79 7.68 -1.41 6.13
C CYS A 79 8.64 -2.13 5.18
N LEU A 80 8.09 -2.70 4.12
CA LEU A 80 8.86 -3.39 3.08
C LEU A 80 9.68 -2.40 2.26
N ALA A 81 9.09 -1.26 1.92
CA ALA A 81 9.76 -0.24 1.12
C ALA A 81 9.16 1.16 1.31
N LYS A 82 10.00 2.17 1.10
CA LYS A 82 9.62 3.57 0.95
C LYS A 82 9.88 4.01 -0.49
N VAL A 83 8.84 4.44 -1.19
CA VAL A 83 8.91 4.91 -2.58
C VAL A 83 8.82 6.44 -2.60
N SER A 84 9.85 7.09 -3.12
CA SER A 84 9.87 8.53 -3.39
C SER A 84 9.55 8.78 -4.86
N TYR A 85 8.63 9.70 -5.15
CA TYR A 85 8.20 10.00 -6.52
C TYR A 85 7.82 11.47 -6.68
N ARG A 86 7.86 11.97 -7.91
CA ARG A 86 7.43 13.33 -8.27
C ARG A 86 5.98 13.29 -8.76
N LEU A 87 5.17 14.21 -8.23
CA LEU A 87 3.79 14.43 -8.63
C LEU A 87 3.54 15.94 -8.58
N ASN A 88 3.19 16.54 -9.72
CA ASN A 88 3.01 17.98 -9.87
C ASN A 88 4.22 18.75 -9.31
N GLU A 89 5.42 18.38 -9.76
CA GLU A 89 6.70 18.98 -9.36
C GLU A 89 7.09 18.81 -7.88
N THR A 90 6.24 18.18 -7.07
CA THR A 90 6.49 17.95 -5.65
C THR A 90 6.97 16.52 -5.42
N THR A 91 8.04 16.35 -4.66
CA THR A 91 8.47 15.03 -4.19
C THR A 91 7.59 14.56 -3.04
N ARG A 92 6.98 13.40 -3.21
CA ARG A 92 6.16 12.72 -2.19
C ARG A 92 6.75 11.35 -1.88
N THR A 93 6.37 10.81 -0.72
CA THR A 93 6.78 9.48 -0.29
C THR A 93 5.57 8.64 0.09
N THR A 94 5.58 7.38 -0.34
CA THR A 94 4.60 6.36 0.06
C THR A 94 5.31 5.15 0.62
N ASN A 95 4.85 4.65 1.76
CA ASN A 95 5.36 3.41 2.35
C ASN A 95 4.52 2.22 1.87
N VAL A 96 5.17 1.08 1.64
CA VAL A 96 4.53 -0.21 1.36
C VAL A 96 4.72 -1.09 2.58
N VAL A 97 3.61 -1.46 3.22
CA VAL A 97 3.63 -2.04 4.57
C VAL A 97 2.97 -3.42 4.56
N LEU A 98 3.62 -4.34 5.27
CA LEU A 98 3.19 -5.72 5.48
C LEU A 98 2.63 -5.92 6.88
N HIS A 99 1.65 -6.82 7.00
CA HIS A 99 1.19 -7.40 8.26
C HIS A 99 1.31 -8.92 8.15
N ASP A 100 2.13 -9.53 9.01
CA ASP A 100 2.46 -10.96 9.00
C ASP A 100 2.95 -11.42 7.61
N GLY A 101 3.88 -10.68 7.01
CA GLY A 101 4.45 -10.99 5.70
C GLY A 101 3.51 -10.78 4.51
N LYS A 102 2.34 -10.15 4.70
CA LYS A 102 1.37 -9.84 3.63
C LYS A 102 1.20 -8.36 3.42
N LEU A 103 1.23 -7.90 2.18
CA LEU A 103 0.91 -6.53 1.79
C LEU A 103 -0.46 -6.16 2.34
N MET A 104 -0.48 -5.16 3.22
CA MET A 104 -1.69 -4.72 3.90
C MET A 104 -2.00 -3.28 3.55
N THR A 105 -1.04 -2.38 3.61
CA THR A 105 -1.28 -0.94 3.41
C THR A 105 -0.25 -0.27 2.51
N LEU A 106 -0.72 0.73 1.76
CA LEU A 106 0.10 1.83 1.26
C LEU A 106 -0.19 3.06 2.13
N GLU A 107 0.84 3.79 2.55
CA GLU A 107 0.70 4.84 3.55
C GLU A 107 1.37 6.17 3.19
N ARG A 108 0.92 7.25 3.83
CA ARG A 108 1.39 8.66 3.79
C ARG A 108 0.83 9.50 2.65
N ASN A 109 1.28 9.30 1.41
CA ASN A 109 0.94 10.20 0.29
C ASN A 109 0.39 9.47 -0.94
N VAL A 110 -0.26 8.32 -0.76
CA VAL A 110 -0.70 7.43 -1.84
C VAL A 110 -1.47 8.20 -2.92
N PRO A 111 -1.00 8.17 -4.18
CA PRO A 111 -1.58 8.93 -5.27
C PRO A 111 -3.01 8.46 -5.56
N ARG A 112 -3.90 9.42 -5.77
CA ARG A 112 -5.30 9.19 -6.12
C ARG A 112 -5.39 8.69 -7.55
N ARG A 113 -6.50 8.03 -7.87
CA ARG A 113 -6.77 7.38 -9.16
C ARG A 113 -6.49 8.25 -10.40
N ASN A 114 -6.76 9.55 -10.33
CA ASN A 114 -6.62 10.48 -11.45
C ASN A 114 -5.30 11.28 -11.41
N GLU A 115 -4.49 11.11 -10.37
CA GLU A 115 -3.17 11.73 -10.31
C GLU A 115 -2.19 10.95 -11.20
N ARG A 116 -1.24 11.68 -11.79
CA ARG A 116 -0.17 11.10 -12.60
C ARG A 116 1.13 11.26 -11.83
N ILE A 117 1.83 10.15 -11.61
CA ILE A 117 3.22 10.19 -11.17
C ILE A 117 4.05 10.61 -12.38
N ASP A 118 4.84 11.67 -12.21
CA ASP A 118 5.74 12.18 -13.24
C ASP A 118 6.98 11.30 -13.37
N GLU A 119 7.53 10.89 -12.22
CA GLU A 119 8.78 10.14 -12.12
C GLU A 119 8.87 9.37 -10.79
N ILE A 120 9.43 8.15 -10.82
CA ILE A 120 9.88 7.45 -9.63
C ILE A 120 11.32 7.91 -9.33
N VAL A 121 11.51 8.57 -8.19
CA VAL A 121 12.80 9.18 -7.82
C VAL A 121 13.70 8.18 -7.12
N ASN A 122 13.14 7.39 -6.18
CA ASN A 122 13.90 6.39 -5.44
C ASN A 122 12.97 5.32 -4.85
N VAL A 123 13.49 4.10 -4.69
CA VAL A 123 12.86 3.03 -3.90
C VAL A 123 13.88 2.59 -2.86
N SER A 124 13.52 2.71 -1.58
CA SER A 124 14.34 2.27 -0.46
C SER A 124 13.71 1.03 0.18
N PRO A 125 14.20 -0.19 -0.10
CA PRO A 125 13.79 -1.40 0.61
C PRO A 125 14.15 -1.33 2.09
N HIS A 126 13.35 -1.97 2.93
CA HIS A 126 13.55 -2.17 4.37
C HIS A 126 14.03 -0.90 5.12
N PRO A 127 13.31 0.24 5.01
CA PRO A 127 13.73 1.47 5.66
C PRO A 127 13.63 1.35 7.19
N GLY A 128 14.72 1.64 7.90
CA GLY A 128 14.79 1.55 9.37
C GLY A 128 14.05 2.66 10.12
N ASP A 129 13.52 3.68 9.43
CA ASP A 129 12.91 4.88 10.00
C ASP A 129 11.37 4.91 9.91
N TYR A 130 10.73 3.76 9.73
CA TYR A 130 9.28 3.67 9.56
C TYR A 130 8.49 4.04 10.83
N LYS A 131 7.44 4.84 10.62
CA LYS A 131 6.38 5.11 11.61
C LYS A 131 5.00 4.86 10.97
N PRO A 132 4.09 4.12 11.61
CA PRO A 132 2.77 3.81 11.08
C PRO A 132 1.85 5.02 10.98
N VAL A 133 1.14 5.16 9.86
CA VAL A 133 0.20 6.28 9.65
C VAL A 133 -1.15 6.06 10.34
N ALA A 134 -1.55 4.81 10.56
CA ALA A 134 -2.80 4.50 11.26
C ALA A 134 -2.84 5.13 12.67
N GLN A 135 -1.71 5.09 13.40
CA GLN A 135 -1.58 5.70 14.72
C GLN A 135 -1.61 7.24 14.67
N GLU A 136 -1.04 7.84 13.63
CA GLU A 136 -1.09 9.29 13.41
C GLU A 136 -2.53 9.76 13.14
N ILE A 137 -3.27 9.04 12.28
CA ILE A 137 -4.67 9.34 11.96
C ILE A 137 -5.56 9.21 13.21
N ASP A 138 -5.41 8.13 13.96
CA ASP A 138 -6.17 7.90 15.20
C ASP A 138 -5.93 9.00 16.23
N ALA A 139 -4.67 9.40 16.43
CA ALA A 139 -4.30 10.50 17.32
C ALA A 139 -4.87 11.86 16.87
N GLU A 140 -4.93 12.14 15.57
CA GLU A 140 -5.57 13.36 15.05
C GLU A 140 -7.10 13.34 15.23
N ALA A 141 -7.73 12.19 15.00
CA ALA A 141 -9.18 12.03 15.08
C ALA A 141 -9.69 12.05 16.53
N HIS A 142 -8.89 11.54 17.48
CA HIS A 142 -9.31 11.33 18.87
C HIS A 142 -8.52 12.14 19.92
N GLY A 143 -7.37 12.71 19.56
CA GLY A 143 -6.54 13.54 20.45
C GLY A 143 -6.91 15.03 20.46
N GLY A 144 -7.82 15.47 19.58
CA GLY A 144 -8.27 16.86 19.47
C GLY A 144 -9.38 17.26 20.46
N ASN A 145 -9.38 16.74 21.69
CA ASN A 145 -10.24 17.20 22.79
C ASN A 145 -9.47 17.16 24.11
N ALA A 146 -8.64 18.16 24.35
CA ALA A 146 -8.15 18.54 25.67
C ALA A 146 -8.07 20.07 25.76
#